data_AF-A0A7J2KKX7-F1
#
_entry.id   AF-A0A7J2KKX7-F1
#
_cell.length_a   1.000
_cell.length_b   1.000
_cell.length_c   1.000
_cell.angle_alpha   90.00
_cell.angle_beta   90.00
_cell.angle_gamma   90.00
#
_symmetry.space_group_name_H-M   'P 1'
#
loop_
_entity.id
_entity.type
_entity.pdbx_description
1 polymer ?
#
loop_
_entity_poly.entity_id
_entity_poly.type
_entity_poly.pdbx_seq_one_letter_code
_entity_poly.pdbx_strand_id
1 'polypeptide(L)'
;MTKANLHGHFNPDFSAYWLERFDLTGKNIAQVAAEKCFEKGLEVYAITSEYDNEDNSGRVSDRFQFVLEHAKRLSRPYELHTLGENSFVIAKDVGNKKVIFLNGQSIKVKEKDNLYEILTFGTNKVPNLMGFNETFKYLDGEGLPGIGEHVLCVDHHGIGKQRTEEFAREGKLTAIEHNAQLALPSCPSWTPVVGSYSKQRNQEAKEISKRFGIPFIANDDSNAIEHIGTANIEFNSGFLDTKDDESITKSLINIIKRKDFGTK
;
A
#
# COMPACT_ATOMS: atom_id res chain seq x y z
N MET A 1 9.40 -17.40 -6.35
CA MET A 1 9.69 -16.02 -5.90
C MET A 1 8.36 -15.32 -5.92
N THR A 2 7.94 -14.76 -4.80
CA THR A 2 6.66 -14.07 -4.63
C THR A 2 6.94 -12.58 -4.71
N LYS A 3 6.08 -11.85 -5.44
CA LYS A 3 6.12 -10.38 -5.50
C LYS A 3 4.95 -9.80 -4.73
N ALA A 4 5.25 -8.81 -3.90
CA ALA A 4 4.25 -8.11 -3.10
C ALA A 4 4.33 -6.60 -3.31
N ASN A 5 3.16 -5.98 -3.47
CA ASN A 5 3.00 -4.55 -3.29
C ASN A 5 2.17 -4.31 -2.02
N LEU A 6 2.65 -3.47 -1.12
CA LEU A 6 2.04 -3.27 0.20
C LEU A 6 1.42 -1.89 0.36
N HIS A 7 1.30 -1.13 -0.73
CA HIS A 7 0.64 0.16 -0.76
C HIS A 7 0.05 0.45 -2.15
N GLY A 8 -1.29 0.47 -2.25
CA GLY A 8 -1.96 0.92 -3.46
C GLY A 8 -3.45 1.18 -3.28
N HIS A 9 -3.96 2.26 -3.88
CA HIS A 9 -5.35 2.70 -3.75
C HIS A 9 -6.27 2.20 -4.89
N PHE A 10 -5.70 1.75 -6.01
CA PHE A 10 -6.34 1.45 -7.31
C PHE A 10 -7.02 2.62 -8.03
N ASN A 11 -7.66 3.51 -7.27
CA ASN A 11 -8.36 4.69 -7.74
C ASN A 11 -8.34 5.73 -6.61
N PRO A 12 -8.36 7.06 -6.90
CA PRO A 12 -8.38 8.07 -5.85
C PRO A 12 -9.61 7.92 -4.96
N ASP A 13 -10.78 7.71 -5.57
CA ASP A 13 -12.00 7.24 -4.90
C ASP A 13 -12.88 6.44 -5.88
N PHE A 14 -14.02 5.93 -5.43
CA PHE A 14 -14.94 5.14 -6.26
C PHE A 14 -16.20 5.91 -6.72
N SER A 15 -16.13 7.24 -6.76
CA SER A 15 -17.16 8.07 -7.39
C SER A 15 -17.23 7.84 -8.90
N ALA A 16 -18.39 8.16 -9.48
CA ALA A 16 -18.64 8.00 -10.91
C ALA A 16 -17.61 8.76 -11.77
N TYR A 17 -17.14 9.92 -11.30
CA TYR A 17 -16.16 10.74 -11.99
C TYR A 17 -14.84 9.99 -12.25
N TRP A 18 -14.25 9.40 -11.21
CA TRP A 18 -12.99 8.67 -11.35
C TRP A 18 -13.18 7.36 -12.09
N LEU A 19 -14.29 6.66 -11.86
CA LEU A 19 -14.60 5.46 -12.63
C LEU A 19 -14.68 5.74 -14.13
N GLU A 20 -15.28 6.86 -14.55
CA GLU A 20 -15.30 7.25 -15.96
C GLU A 20 -13.90 7.63 -16.45
N ARG A 21 -13.16 8.42 -15.68
CA ARG A 21 -11.84 8.92 -16.06
C ARG A 21 -10.80 7.82 -16.27
N PHE A 22 -10.93 6.70 -15.57
CA PHE A 22 -10.07 5.52 -15.74
C PHE A 22 -10.71 4.40 -16.56
N ASP A 23 -11.81 4.67 -17.28
CA ASP A 23 -12.54 3.67 -18.09
C ASP A 23 -12.92 2.42 -17.26
N LEU A 24 -13.37 2.61 -16.03
CA LEU A 24 -13.82 1.56 -15.12
C LEU A 24 -15.34 1.47 -14.99
N THR A 25 -16.08 2.39 -15.62
CA THR A 25 -17.55 2.39 -15.62
C THR A 25 -18.11 1.07 -16.12
N GLY A 26 -18.95 0.42 -15.29
CA GLY A 26 -19.60 -0.86 -15.62
C GLY A 26 -18.67 -2.08 -15.57
N LYS A 27 -17.37 -1.92 -15.27
CA LYS A 27 -16.43 -3.03 -15.14
C LYS A 27 -16.45 -3.61 -13.72
N ASN A 28 -16.07 -4.89 -13.60
CA ASN A 28 -15.81 -5.49 -12.30
C ASN A 28 -14.40 -5.07 -11.84
N ILE A 29 -14.32 -4.16 -10.85
CA ILE A 29 -13.05 -3.59 -10.38
C ILE A 29 -12.10 -4.67 -9.85
N ALA A 30 -12.60 -5.65 -9.10
CA ALA A 30 -11.79 -6.75 -8.58
C ALA A 30 -11.18 -7.59 -9.70
N GLN A 31 -11.95 -7.85 -10.77
CA GLN A 31 -11.46 -8.55 -11.95
C GLN A 31 -10.34 -7.76 -12.62
N VAL A 32 -10.55 -6.46 -12.85
CA VAL A 32 -9.58 -5.59 -13.53
C VAL A 32 -8.27 -5.50 -12.72
N ALA A 33 -8.36 -5.30 -11.40
CA ALA A 33 -7.20 -5.27 -10.51
C ALA A 33 -6.47 -6.62 -10.48
N ALA A 34 -7.19 -7.74 -10.40
CA ALA A 34 -6.59 -9.07 -10.41
C ALA A 34 -5.86 -9.39 -11.72
N GLU A 35 -6.48 -9.08 -12.87
CA GLU A 35 -5.83 -9.24 -14.18
C GLU A 35 -4.55 -8.41 -14.29
N LYS A 36 -4.54 -7.21 -13.72
CA LYS A 36 -3.34 -6.39 -13.70
C LYS A 36 -2.24 -6.96 -12.81
N CYS A 37 -2.59 -7.46 -11.63
CA CYS A 37 -1.66 -8.18 -10.77
C CYS A 37 -1.08 -9.42 -11.48
N PHE A 38 -1.93 -10.16 -12.20
CA PHE A 38 -1.54 -11.32 -13.01
C PHE A 38 -0.63 -10.99 -14.20
N GLU A 39 -0.78 -9.82 -14.80
CA GLU A 39 0.12 -9.29 -15.84
C GLU A 39 1.50 -8.97 -15.25
N LYS A 40 1.53 -8.37 -14.05
CA LYS A 40 2.77 -7.98 -13.37
C LYS A 40 3.44 -9.11 -12.59
N GLY A 41 2.77 -10.25 -12.44
CA GLY A 41 3.25 -11.35 -11.61
C GLY A 41 3.24 -11.02 -10.11
N LEU A 42 2.33 -10.15 -9.69
CA LEU A 42 2.08 -9.85 -8.28
C LEU A 42 1.23 -10.94 -7.66
N GLU A 43 1.70 -11.49 -6.55
CA GLU A 43 1.01 -12.54 -5.79
C GLU A 43 0.37 -11.98 -4.51
N VAL A 44 0.83 -10.83 -4.02
CA VAL A 44 0.24 -10.11 -2.89
C VAL A 44 0.08 -8.63 -3.25
N TYR A 45 -1.08 -8.07 -2.93
CA TYR A 45 -1.38 -6.65 -3.15
C TYR A 45 -2.18 -6.07 -1.99
N ALA A 46 -1.65 -5.07 -1.29
CA ALA A 46 -2.42 -4.35 -0.27
C ALA A 46 -3.33 -3.30 -0.92
N ILE A 47 -4.62 -3.33 -0.58
CA ILE A 47 -5.60 -2.33 -0.95
C ILE A 47 -5.67 -1.32 0.19
N THR A 48 -5.07 -0.15 -0.03
CA THR A 48 -4.87 0.85 1.00
C THR A 48 -6.03 1.84 1.03
N SER A 49 -6.79 1.78 2.11
CA SER A 49 -7.84 2.75 2.44
C SER A 49 -7.21 4.05 2.95
N GLU A 50 -7.84 5.19 2.69
CA GLU A 50 -7.33 6.50 3.11
C GLU A 50 -8.48 7.31 3.70
N TYR A 51 -8.10 8.23 4.58
CA TYR A 51 -8.99 9.23 5.16
C TYR A 51 -9.54 10.18 4.09
N ASP A 52 -10.86 10.37 4.09
CA ASP A 52 -11.52 11.33 3.22
C ASP A 52 -11.43 12.75 3.83
N ASN A 53 -10.66 13.63 3.18
CA ASN A 53 -10.47 15.00 3.63
C ASN A 53 -11.66 15.92 3.30
N GLU A 54 -12.60 15.49 2.43
CA GLU A 54 -13.60 16.40 1.88
C GLU A 54 -14.70 16.78 2.88
N ASP A 55 -15.03 15.91 3.84
CA ASP A 55 -16.14 16.15 4.78
C ASP A 55 -15.70 16.33 6.25
N ASN A 56 -14.40 16.26 6.55
CA ASN A 56 -13.86 16.28 7.93
C ASN A 56 -14.56 15.31 8.90
N SER A 57 -15.25 14.29 8.40
CA SER A 57 -16.15 13.45 9.19
C SER A 57 -15.43 12.36 9.98
N GLY A 58 -14.13 12.18 9.76
CA GLY A 58 -13.42 11.02 10.31
C GLY A 58 -13.47 9.78 9.42
N ARG A 59 -14.21 9.80 8.31
CA ARG A 59 -14.48 8.59 7.51
C ARG A 59 -13.26 8.15 6.70
N VAL A 60 -13.03 6.84 6.75
CA VAL A 60 -12.07 6.14 5.89
C VAL A 60 -12.86 5.58 4.72
N SER A 61 -12.41 5.86 3.49
CA SER A 61 -12.97 5.21 2.31
C SER A 61 -12.51 3.75 2.31
N ASP A 62 -13.42 2.82 2.65
CA ASP A 62 -13.11 1.39 2.73
C ASP A 62 -12.96 0.78 1.34
N ARG A 63 -11.79 1.04 0.74
CA ARG A 63 -11.46 0.60 -0.61
C ARG A 63 -11.38 -0.93 -0.70
N PHE A 64 -10.89 -1.56 0.37
CA PHE A 64 -10.80 -3.03 0.44
C PHE A 64 -12.19 -3.67 0.36
N GLN A 65 -13.14 -3.23 1.20
CA GLN A 65 -14.48 -3.79 1.19
C GLN A 65 -15.20 -3.53 -0.14
N PHE A 66 -15.00 -2.35 -0.73
CA PHE A 66 -15.56 -2.04 -2.05
C PHE A 66 -15.09 -3.04 -3.12
N VAL A 67 -13.78 -3.32 -3.18
CA VAL A 67 -13.22 -4.30 -4.13
C VAL A 67 -13.70 -5.71 -3.80
N LEU A 68 -13.79 -6.10 -2.52
CA LEU A 68 -14.32 -7.40 -2.11
C LEU A 68 -15.78 -7.60 -2.55
N GLU A 69 -16.63 -6.58 -2.46
CA GLU A 69 -18.02 -6.64 -2.96
C GLU A 69 -18.10 -6.83 -4.48
N HIS A 70 -17.14 -6.29 -5.23
CA HIS A 70 -16.98 -6.58 -6.66
C HIS A 70 -16.47 -8.01 -6.88
N ALA A 71 -15.54 -8.50 -6.05
CA ALA A 71 -15.00 -9.85 -6.14
C ALA A 71 -16.08 -10.93 -5.93
N LYS A 72 -17.05 -10.69 -5.04
CA LYS A 72 -18.20 -11.60 -4.82
C LYS A 72 -19.08 -11.83 -6.05
N ARG A 73 -18.97 -10.96 -7.07
CA ARG A 73 -19.73 -11.03 -8.33
C ARG A 73 -18.89 -11.59 -9.49
N LEU A 74 -17.69 -12.08 -9.20
CA LEU A 74 -16.86 -12.74 -10.21
C LEU A 74 -17.56 -14.00 -10.71
N SER A 75 -17.40 -14.25 -12.00
CA SER A 75 -17.84 -15.49 -12.65
C SER A 75 -16.62 -16.24 -13.17
N ARG A 76 -16.81 -17.45 -13.70
CA ARG A 76 -15.72 -18.22 -14.31
C ARG A 76 -14.98 -17.38 -15.35
N PRO A 77 -13.64 -17.51 -15.46
CA PRO A 77 -12.80 -18.55 -14.85
C PRO A 77 -12.17 -18.16 -13.50
N TYR A 78 -12.77 -17.22 -12.77
CA TYR A 78 -12.22 -16.76 -11.48
C TYR A 78 -12.86 -17.48 -10.30
N GLU A 79 -12.07 -17.73 -9.27
CA GLU A 79 -12.50 -18.22 -7.96
C GLU A 79 -12.11 -17.22 -6.86
N LEU A 80 -12.99 -17.04 -5.88
CA LEU A 80 -12.79 -16.17 -4.72
C LEU A 80 -12.69 -17.02 -3.46
N HIS A 81 -11.64 -16.80 -2.66
CA HIS A 81 -11.50 -17.38 -1.33
C HIS A 81 -11.18 -16.30 -0.30
N THR A 82 -11.98 -16.17 0.75
CA THR A 82 -11.65 -15.29 1.88
C THR A 82 -10.78 -16.03 2.89
N LEU A 83 -9.68 -15.43 3.34
CA LEU A 83 -8.78 -16.02 4.35
C LEU A 83 -8.98 -15.40 5.76
N GLY A 84 -9.90 -14.45 5.88
CA GLY A 84 -10.27 -13.75 7.10
C GLY A 84 -11.03 -12.46 6.78
N GLU A 85 -11.08 -11.54 7.74
CA GLU A 85 -11.70 -10.22 7.52
C GLU A 85 -10.81 -9.30 6.67
N ASN A 86 -9.48 -9.50 6.73
CA ASN A 86 -8.52 -8.57 6.14
C ASN A 86 -7.81 -9.10 4.90
N SER A 87 -8.21 -10.27 4.37
CA SER A 87 -7.67 -10.72 3.10
C SER A 87 -8.59 -11.67 2.33
N PHE A 88 -8.46 -11.61 1.00
CA PHE A 88 -9.09 -12.53 0.08
C PHE A 88 -8.17 -12.86 -1.09
N VAL A 89 -8.40 -14.00 -1.72
CA VAL A 89 -7.65 -14.51 -2.85
C VAL A 89 -8.56 -14.53 -4.07
N ILE A 90 -8.08 -13.97 -5.17
CA ILE A 90 -8.65 -14.22 -6.50
C ILE A 90 -7.70 -15.16 -7.23
N ALA A 91 -8.21 -16.34 -7.57
CA ALA A 91 -7.53 -17.32 -8.40
C ALA A 91 -8.17 -17.37 -9.80
N LYS A 92 -7.37 -17.68 -10.81
CA LYS A 92 -7.81 -17.90 -12.19
C LYS A 92 -7.34 -19.27 -12.64
N ASP A 93 -8.29 -20.17 -12.90
CA ASP A 93 -8.03 -21.56 -13.29
C ASP A 93 -7.08 -21.64 -14.50
N VAL A 94 -7.34 -20.78 -15.48
CA VAL A 94 -6.55 -20.69 -16.70
C VAL A 94 -5.22 -19.99 -16.40
N GLY A 95 -4.13 -20.77 -16.44
CA GLY A 95 -2.77 -20.30 -16.23
C GLY A 95 -2.31 -20.33 -14.77
N ASN A 96 -3.10 -20.93 -13.87
CA ASN A 96 -2.76 -21.12 -12.45
C ASN A 96 -2.25 -19.84 -11.78
N LYS A 97 -2.98 -18.73 -11.99
CA LYS A 97 -2.62 -17.42 -11.45
C LYS A 97 -3.44 -17.14 -10.20
N LYS A 98 -2.81 -16.52 -9.20
CA LYS A 98 -3.49 -16.09 -7.99
C LYS A 98 -2.89 -14.79 -7.46
N VAL A 99 -3.73 -14.01 -6.79
CA VAL A 99 -3.32 -12.81 -6.05
C VAL A 99 -4.08 -12.78 -4.73
N ILE A 100 -3.34 -12.50 -3.66
CA ILE A 100 -3.87 -12.23 -2.34
C ILE A 100 -4.05 -10.72 -2.22
N PHE A 101 -5.27 -10.26 -2.08
CA PHE A 101 -5.57 -8.89 -1.70
C PHE A 101 -5.59 -8.77 -0.18
N LEU A 102 -4.82 -7.84 0.35
CA LEU A 102 -4.65 -7.58 1.79
C LEU A 102 -5.23 -6.21 2.12
N ASN A 103 -5.95 -6.10 3.24
CA ASN A 103 -6.48 -4.82 3.70
C ASN A 103 -5.34 -3.93 4.24
N GLY A 104 -5.33 -2.64 3.92
CA GLY A 104 -4.34 -1.70 4.44
C GLY A 104 -4.90 -0.30 4.60
N GLN A 105 -4.09 0.58 5.19
CA GLN A 105 -4.48 1.96 5.45
C GLN A 105 -3.29 2.94 5.44
N SER A 106 -3.47 4.06 4.75
CA SER A 106 -2.66 5.28 4.91
C SER A 106 -3.28 6.08 6.05
N ILE A 107 -2.63 6.05 7.21
CA ILE A 107 -3.13 6.64 8.46
C ILE A 107 -2.72 8.11 8.47
N LYS A 108 -3.70 9.03 8.50
CA LYS A 108 -3.42 10.45 8.73
C LYS A 108 -3.07 10.65 10.20
N VAL A 109 -1.86 11.12 10.48
CA VAL A 109 -1.37 11.50 11.81
C VAL A 109 -1.42 13.02 11.92
N LYS A 110 -1.93 13.55 13.03
CA LYS A 110 -2.05 15.00 13.24
C LYS A 110 -1.09 15.48 14.33
N GLU A 111 -0.23 16.42 13.99
CA GLU A 111 0.62 17.14 14.94
C GLU A 111 0.44 18.64 14.76
N LYS A 112 -0.18 19.29 15.75
CA LYS A 112 -0.59 20.70 15.67
C LYS A 112 -1.45 20.92 14.41
N ASP A 113 -1.00 21.79 13.50
CA ASP A 113 -1.70 22.16 12.26
C ASP A 113 -1.25 21.34 11.05
N ASN A 114 -0.37 20.35 11.23
CA ASN A 114 0.18 19.55 10.14
C ASN A 114 -0.40 18.13 10.15
N LEU A 115 -0.62 17.60 8.95
CA LEU A 115 -0.99 16.21 8.70
C LEU A 115 0.18 15.45 8.10
N TYR A 116 0.34 14.22 8.55
CA TYR A 116 1.37 13.30 8.10
C TYR A 116 0.76 11.93 7.79
N GLU A 117 1.52 11.08 7.12
CA GLU A 117 1.08 9.74 6.77
C GLU A 117 2.00 8.63 7.30
N ILE A 118 1.35 7.59 7.81
CA ILE A 118 1.95 6.32 8.20
C ILE A 118 1.14 5.20 7.56
N LEU A 119 1.81 4.35 6.81
CA LEU A 119 1.21 3.19 6.16
C LEU A 119 1.19 1.99 7.12
N THR A 120 0.07 1.26 7.09
CA THR A 120 -0.06 -0.07 7.69
C THR A 120 -0.78 -1.03 6.76
N PHE A 121 -0.66 -2.33 7.05
CA PHE A 121 -1.41 -3.40 6.39
C PHE A 121 -1.86 -4.45 7.41
N GLY A 122 -2.85 -5.25 7.03
CA GLY A 122 -3.55 -6.19 7.90
C GLY A 122 -4.84 -5.65 8.50
N THR A 123 -5.16 -4.36 8.30
CA THR A 123 -6.40 -3.72 8.75
C THR A 123 -6.55 -2.32 8.12
N ASN A 124 -7.77 -1.79 8.14
CA ASN A 124 -8.09 -0.38 7.88
C ASN A 124 -8.85 0.29 9.04
N LYS A 125 -8.79 -0.31 10.23
CA LYS A 125 -9.50 0.15 11.43
C LYS A 125 -8.62 1.00 12.37
N VAL A 126 -7.44 1.45 11.93
CA VAL A 126 -6.57 2.28 12.77
C VAL A 126 -7.16 3.70 12.85
N PRO A 127 -7.31 4.28 14.06
CA PRO A 127 -7.86 5.63 14.17
C PRO A 127 -6.97 6.68 13.49
N ASN A 128 -7.58 7.57 12.70
CA ASN A 128 -6.91 8.72 12.11
C ASN A 128 -6.83 9.89 13.10
N LEU A 129 -5.98 10.86 12.77
CA LEU A 129 -5.79 12.15 13.45
C LEU A 129 -5.25 12.03 14.88
N MET A 130 -4.72 10.87 15.26
CA MET A 130 -3.90 10.70 16.46
C MET A 130 -2.54 11.37 16.27
N GLY A 131 -1.86 11.71 17.37
CA GLY A 131 -0.44 12.09 17.34
C GLY A 131 0.46 10.90 16.99
N PHE A 132 1.74 11.15 16.70
CA PHE A 132 2.66 10.07 16.33
C PHE A 132 2.83 9.04 17.45
N ASN A 133 2.94 9.50 18.69
CA ASN A 133 3.19 8.61 19.82
C ASN A 133 2.00 7.69 20.09
N GLU A 134 0.78 8.21 20.02
CA GLU A 134 -0.44 7.42 20.13
C GLU A 134 -0.58 6.43 18.97
N THR A 135 -0.27 6.88 17.74
CA THR A 135 -0.34 6.04 16.54
C THR A 135 0.64 4.86 16.62
N PHE A 136 1.92 5.11 16.92
CA PHE A 136 2.89 4.02 17.04
C PHE A 136 2.60 3.09 18.22
N LYS A 137 2.11 3.64 19.34
CA LYS A 137 1.69 2.81 20.49
C LYS A 137 0.53 1.89 20.14
N TYR A 138 -0.45 2.39 19.36
CA TYR A 138 -1.56 1.58 18.88
C TYR A 138 -1.06 0.47 17.95
N LEU A 139 -0.24 0.82 16.95
CA LEU A 139 0.30 -0.15 15.99
C LEU A 139 1.11 -1.24 16.68
N ASP A 140 1.97 -0.89 17.65
CA ASP A 140 2.76 -1.87 18.41
C ASP A 140 1.87 -2.77 19.28
N GLY A 141 0.85 -2.20 19.95
CA GLY A 141 -0.11 -2.96 20.76
C GLY A 141 -0.94 -3.97 19.96
N GLU A 142 -1.27 -3.64 18.71
CA GLU A 142 -2.00 -4.51 17.79
C GLU A 142 -1.08 -5.40 16.94
N GLY A 143 0.24 -5.31 17.11
CA GLY A 143 1.22 -6.08 16.33
C GLY A 143 1.28 -5.72 14.84
N LEU A 144 0.87 -4.50 14.48
CA LEU A 144 0.81 -3.98 13.11
C LEU A 144 2.10 -3.23 12.72
N PRO A 145 2.45 -3.18 11.43
CA PRO A 145 3.61 -2.42 10.97
C PRO A 145 3.30 -0.92 10.92
N GLY A 146 4.20 -0.09 11.44
CA GLY A 146 4.24 1.34 11.14
C GLY A 146 5.28 1.63 10.07
N ILE A 147 4.85 1.94 8.85
CA ILE A 147 5.73 2.23 7.72
C ILE A 147 5.69 3.73 7.43
N GLY A 148 6.85 4.35 7.31
CA GLY A 148 6.93 5.74 6.88
C GLY A 148 6.57 5.85 5.40
N GLU A 149 5.42 6.45 5.10
CA GLU A 149 4.89 6.65 3.75
C GLU A 149 5.57 7.85 3.10
N HIS A 150 6.10 7.66 1.88
CA HIS A 150 6.84 8.66 1.08
C HIS A 150 7.57 9.73 1.93
N VAL A 151 8.45 9.28 2.84
CA VAL A 151 8.86 10.04 4.03
C VAL A 151 9.49 11.42 3.79
N LEU A 152 10.01 11.69 2.60
CA LEU A 152 10.62 12.98 2.24
C LEU A 152 9.71 13.89 1.40
N CYS A 153 8.47 13.46 1.11
CA CYS A 153 7.49 14.21 0.33
C CYS A 153 6.53 14.98 1.24
N VAL A 154 7.03 16.03 1.91
CA VAL A 154 6.25 16.80 2.89
C VAL A 154 5.00 17.46 2.30
N ASP A 155 5.04 17.88 1.03
CA ASP A 155 3.87 18.45 0.32
C ASP A 155 2.73 17.44 0.13
N HIS A 156 3.06 16.16 0.24
CA HIS A 156 2.13 15.02 0.23
C HIS A 156 2.14 14.33 1.59
N HIS A 157 2.21 15.08 2.70
CA HIS A 157 2.11 14.54 4.06
C HIS A 157 3.21 13.54 4.48
N GLY A 158 4.33 13.45 3.76
CA GLY A 158 5.50 12.71 4.24
C GLY A 158 6.01 13.25 5.59
N ILE A 159 6.46 12.36 6.47
CA ILE A 159 6.88 12.69 7.85
C ILE A 159 8.06 13.68 7.95
N GLY A 160 8.82 13.85 6.87
CA GLY A 160 9.97 14.74 6.76
C GLY A 160 11.26 14.11 7.29
N LYS A 161 12.41 14.57 6.78
CA LYS A 161 13.73 14.00 7.06
C LYS A 161 14.05 13.90 8.55
N GLN A 162 13.95 15.00 9.29
CA GLN A 162 14.35 15.06 10.70
C GLN A 162 13.56 14.06 11.56
N ARG A 163 12.23 14.01 11.38
CA ARG A 163 11.37 13.07 12.12
C ARG A 163 11.55 11.63 11.67
N THR A 164 11.79 11.40 10.38
CA THR A 164 12.17 10.07 9.88
C THR A 164 13.40 9.56 10.61
N GLU A 165 14.47 10.37 10.70
CA GLU A 165 15.71 10.00 11.38
C GLU A 165 15.51 9.80 12.90
N GLU A 166 14.63 10.57 13.53
CA GLU A 166 14.25 10.42 14.93
C GLU A 166 13.52 9.10 15.20
N PHE A 167 12.40 8.85 14.52
CA PHE A 167 11.63 7.61 14.66
C PHE A 167 12.43 6.38 14.24
N ALA A 168 13.36 6.57 13.30
CA ALA A 168 14.30 5.56 12.92
C ALA A 168 15.23 5.15 14.08
N ARG A 169 15.83 6.14 14.75
CA ARG A 169 16.71 5.93 15.90
C ARG A 169 15.98 5.31 17.09
N GLU A 170 14.71 5.65 17.26
CA GLU A 170 13.84 5.12 18.32
C GLU A 170 13.29 3.71 18.01
N GLY A 171 13.50 3.19 16.81
CA GLY A 171 12.99 1.88 16.39
C GLY A 171 11.47 1.84 16.23
N LYS A 172 10.81 2.99 16.04
CA LYS A 172 9.35 3.08 15.85
C LYS A 172 8.88 2.66 14.46
N LEU A 173 9.74 2.83 13.45
CA LEU A 173 9.42 2.47 12.07
C LEU A 173 9.80 1.02 11.76
N THR A 174 8.83 0.26 11.24
CA THR A 174 9.07 -1.09 10.71
C THR A 174 9.81 -1.03 9.38
N ALA A 175 9.50 -0.04 8.55
CA ALA A 175 10.18 0.26 7.30
C ALA A 175 9.97 1.73 6.91
N ILE A 176 10.68 2.16 5.89
CA ILE A 176 10.38 3.37 5.13
C ILE A 176 10.11 3.02 3.68
N GLU A 177 9.19 3.74 3.06
CA GLU A 177 8.76 3.49 1.70
C GLU A 177 9.63 4.21 0.65
N HIS A 178 9.90 3.51 -0.44
CA HIS A 178 10.29 4.06 -1.74
C HIS A 178 9.02 4.43 -2.51
N ASN A 179 8.86 5.71 -2.81
CA ASN A 179 7.71 6.15 -3.60
C ASN A 179 7.97 5.90 -5.09
N ALA A 180 7.13 5.08 -5.72
CA ALA A 180 7.27 4.74 -7.13
C ALA A 180 6.40 5.57 -8.08
N GLN A 181 5.70 6.62 -7.63
CA GLN A 181 4.97 7.56 -8.49
C GLN A 181 5.90 8.43 -9.39
N LEU A 182 7.12 7.96 -9.64
CA LEU A 182 8.15 8.57 -10.48
C LEU A 182 8.44 7.74 -11.73
N ALA A 183 7.53 7.73 -12.70
CA ALA A 183 7.86 7.32 -14.07
C ALA A 183 6.81 7.71 -15.12
N LEU A 184 6.63 9.00 -15.42
CA LEU A 184 6.33 9.40 -16.80
C LEU A 184 7.33 10.50 -17.22
N PRO A 185 8.14 10.25 -18.28
CA PRO A 185 9.05 11.27 -18.79
C PRO A 185 8.25 12.47 -19.31
N SER A 186 8.75 13.65 -18.98
CA SER A 186 8.23 14.95 -19.39
C SER A 186 8.41 15.20 -20.89
N CYS A 187 7.70 14.50 -21.78
CA CYS A 187 7.23 15.00 -23.10
C CYS A 187 6.67 13.90 -24.03
N PRO A 188 5.62 14.21 -24.83
CA PRO A 188 4.54 15.16 -24.58
C PRO A 188 3.27 14.34 -24.27
N SER A 189 3.08 13.98 -23.01
CA SER A 189 1.82 13.40 -22.55
C SER A 189 1.11 14.40 -21.63
N TRP A 190 0.03 15.00 -22.11
CA TRP A 190 -1.29 15.29 -21.51
C TRP A 190 -1.64 14.67 -20.13
N THR A 191 -0.77 13.88 -19.52
CA THR A 191 -0.82 13.32 -18.17
C THR A 191 0.00 14.19 -17.21
N PRO A 192 -0.59 14.76 -16.16
CA PRO A 192 0.12 15.64 -15.23
C PRO A 192 1.21 14.89 -14.44
N VAL A 193 2.38 15.49 -14.33
CA VAL A 193 3.37 15.14 -13.30
C VAL A 193 2.75 15.50 -11.96
N VAL A 194 2.49 14.50 -11.11
CA VAL A 194 1.99 14.75 -9.76
C VAL A 194 3.19 15.19 -8.90
N GLY A 195 3.16 16.42 -8.39
CA GLY A 195 3.87 16.78 -7.16
C GLY A 195 5.39 16.92 -7.16
N SER A 196 5.95 16.96 -5.94
CA SER A 196 7.36 17.17 -5.63
C SER A 196 8.20 15.88 -5.55
N TYR A 197 7.65 14.76 -6.03
CA TYR A 197 8.35 13.48 -6.11
C TYR A 197 9.62 13.61 -6.96
N SER A 198 10.74 13.04 -6.50
CA SER A 198 11.98 12.99 -7.29
C SER A 198 12.83 11.75 -6.99
N LYS A 199 13.61 11.29 -7.97
CA LYS A 199 14.60 10.21 -7.77
C LYS A 199 15.59 10.55 -6.66
N GLN A 200 15.88 11.83 -6.47
CA GLN A 200 16.75 12.32 -5.39
C GLN A 200 16.14 12.02 -4.01
N ARG A 201 14.83 12.26 -3.81
CA ARG A 201 14.16 11.94 -2.54
C ARG A 201 14.23 10.44 -2.22
N ASN A 202 14.02 9.58 -3.21
CA ASN A 202 14.17 8.13 -3.00
C ASN A 202 15.61 7.74 -2.63
N GLN A 203 16.61 8.39 -3.24
CA GLN A 203 18.01 8.16 -2.90
C GLN A 203 18.34 8.62 -1.46
N GLU A 204 17.83 9.80 -1.05
CA GLU A 204 18.00 10.30 0.32
C GLU A 204 17.30 9.41 1.36
N ALA A 205 16.08 8.94 1.06
CA ALA A 205 15.37 7.98 1.92
C ALA A 205 16.17 6.67 2.05
N LYS A 206 16.73 6.16 0.94
CA LYS A 206 17.60 4.98 0.95
C LYS A 206 18.87 5.18 1.79
N GLU A 207 19.44 6.39 1.82
CA GLU A 207 20.57 6.72 2.68
C GLU A 207 20.19 6.71 4.17
N ILE A 208 19.01 7.22 4.52
CA ILE A 208 18.46 7.13 5.88
C ILE A 208 18.29 5.66 6.27
N SER A 209 17.65 4.84 5.41
CA SER A 209 17.50 3.39 5.63
C SER A 209 18.83 2.71 5.93
N LYS A 210 19.87 2.99 5.12
CA LYS A 210 21.21 2.42 5.33
C LYS A 210 21.84 2.89 6.64
N ARG A 211 21.75 4.18 6.95
CA ARG A 211 22.37 4.79 8.13
C ARG A 211 21.79 4.24 9.43
N PHE A 212 20.47 4.06 9.49
CA PHE A 212 19.76 3.62 10.70
C PHE A 212 19.40 2.13 10.68
N GLY A 213 19.75 1.40 9.62
CA GLY A 213 19.50 -0.02 9.52
C GLY A 213 18.01 -0.38 9.37
N ILE A 214 17.18 0.51 8.86
CA ILE A 214 15.73 0.29 8.70
C ILE A 214 15.43 -0.25 7.31
N PRO A 215 14.51 -1.23 7.16
CA PRO A 215 14.09 -1.72 5.85
C PRO A 215 13.58 -0.59 4.94
N PHE A 216 13.96 -0.64 3.67
CA PHE A 216 13.46 0.24 2.61
C PHE A 216 12.64 -0.60 1.66
N ILE A 217 11.32 -0.44 1.65
CA ILE A 217 10.39 -1.23 0.85
C ILE A 217 9.93 -0.44 -0.36
N ALA A 218 9.73 -1.10 -1.51
CA ALA A 218 9.23 -0.45 -2.71
C ALA A 218 7.78 -0.82 -2.95
N ASN A 219 6.93 0.19 -3.05
CA ASN A 219 5.52 0.06 -3.37
C ASN A 219 5.14 1.01 -4.50
N ASP A 220 4.08 0.66 -5.23
CA ASP A 220 3.61 1.45 -6.37
C ASP A 220 2.81 2.70 -6.00
N ASP A 221 2.18 2.74 -4.81
CA ASP A 221 1.30 3.83 -4.40
C ASP A 221 0.28 4.14 -5.52
N SER A 222 -0.35 3.07 -6.03
CA SER A 222 -1.17 3.13 -7.24
C SER A 222 -2.41 4.01 -7.03
N ASN A 223 -2.52 5.10 -7.79
CA ASN A 223 -3.77 5.87 -7.92
C ASN A 223 -4.59 5.53 -9.19
N ALA A 224 -4.16 4.52 -9.94
CA ALA A 224 -4.85 4.00 -11.12
C ALA A 224 -4.52 2.51 -11.28
N ILE A 225 -5.39 1.75 -11.94
CA ILE A 225 -5.15 0.33 -12.26
C ILE A 225 -3.84 0.18 -13.03
N GLU A 226 -3.54 1.08 -13.97
CA GLU A 226 -2.34 1.02 -14.80
C GLU A 226 -1.04 1.10 -14.00
N HIS A 227 -1.09 1.69 -12.80
CA HIS A 227 0.06 1.88 -11.92
C HIS A 227 0.39 0.65 -11.06
N ILE A 228 -0.53 -0.33 -10.98
CA ILE A 228 -0.32 -1.59 -10.25
C ILE A 228 0.98 -2.25 -10.73
N GLY A 229 1.85 -2.55 -9.77
CA GLY A 229 3.12 -3.26 -9.95
C GLY A 229 4.23 -2.47 -10.60
N THR A 230 4.16 -1.13 -10.62
CA THR A 230 5.28 -0.28 -11.05
C THR A 230 6.49 -0.37 -10.11
N ALA A 231 6.26 -0.72 -8.85
CA ALA A 231 7.27 -1.13 -7.88
C ALA A 231 6.75 -2.26 -6.98
N ASN A 232 7.65 -3.02 -6.37
CA ASN A 232 7.32 -4.10 -5.46
C ASN A 232 8.54 -4.57 -4.65
N ILE A 233 8.26 -5.37 -3.62
CA ILE A 233 9.25 -6.23 -2.98
C ILE A 233 9.15 -7.66 -3.53
N GLU A 234 10.29 -8.33 -3.64
CA GLU A 234 10.37 -9.72 -4.09
C GLU A 234 11.06 -10.59 -3.02
N PHE A 235 10.47 -11.73 -2.67
CA PHE A 235 11.01 -12.62 -1.63
C PHE A 235 10.75 -14.11 -1.95
N ASN A 236 11.37 -15.00 -1.18
CA ASN A 236 11.16 -16.44 -1.32
C ASN A 236 9.72 -16.79 -0.88
N SER A 237 8.97 -17.43 -1.77
CA SER A 237 7.57 -17.83 -1.54
C SER A 237 7.38 -18.68 -0.27
N GLY A 238 8.39 -19.44 0.16
CA GLY A 238 8.36 -20.22 1.39
C GLY A 238 8.39 -19.41 2.69
N PHE A 239 8.58 -18.09 2.63
CA PHE A 239 8.53 -17.20 3.79
C PHE A 239 7.13 -16.67 4.10
N LEU A 240 6.17 -16.84 3.18
CA LEU A 240 4.80 -16.38 3.35
C LEU A 240 3.91 -17.53 3.80
N ASP A 241 3.38 -17.42 5.02
CA ASP A 241 2.30 -18.29 5.49
C ASP A 241 0.95 -17.75 5.00
N THR A 242 0.24 -18.55 4.20
CA THR A 242 -1.07 -18.19 3.61
C THR A 242 -2.24 -18.91 4.26
N LYS A 243 -2.08 -19.39 5.50
CA LYS A 243 -3.12 -20.13 6.24
C LYS A 243 -4.35 -19.29 6.54
N ASP A 244 -4.14 -18.06 7.00
CA ASP A 244 -5.17 -17.08 7.39
C ASP A 244 -4.60 -15.65 7.28
N ASP A 245 -5.44 -14.63 7.44
CA ASP A 245 -5.05 -13.22 7.29
C ASP A 245 -4.03 -12.74 8.32
N GLU A 246 -4.11 -13.21 9.57
CA GLU A 246 -3.10 -12.96 10.62
C GLU A 246 -1.73 -13.53 10.24
N SER A 247 -1.69 -14.78 9.76
CA SER A 247 -0.45 -15.47 9.36
C SER A 247 0.23 -14.77 8.17
N ILE A 248 -0.56 -14.30 7.20
CA ILE A 248 -0.07 -13.50 6.06
C ILE A 248 0.58 -12.21 6.58
N THR A 249 -0.14 -11.45 7.39
CA THR A 249 0.31 -10.16 7.94
C THR A 249 1.61 -10.34 8.73
N LYS A 250 1.64 -11.32 9.64
CA LYS A 250 2.82 -11.62 10.47
C LYS A 250 4.02 -12.08 9.63
N SER A 251 3.79 -12.88 8.60
CA SER A 251 4.85 -13.33 7.69
C SER A 251 5.46 -12.15 6.93
N LEU A 252 4.63 -11.26 6.38
CA LEU A 252 5.08 -10.06 5.68
C LEU A 252 5.87 -9.12 6.60
N ILE A 253 5.40 -8.90 7.84
CA ILE A 253 6.14 -8.11 8.85
C ILE A 253 7.52 -8.74 9.10
N ASN A 254 7.60 -10.06 9.25
CA ASN A 254 8.86 -10.76 9.49
C ASN A 254 9.81 -10.67 8.29
N ILE A 255 9.31 -10.84 7.07
CA ILE A 255 10.09 -10.67 5.83
C ILE A 255 10.69 -9.26 5.79
N ILE A 256 9.89 -8.24 6.10
CA ILE A 256 10.33 -6.84 6.12
C ILE A 256 11.39 -6.62 7.20
N LYS A 257 11.11 -7.00 8.45
CA LYS A 257 12.03 -6.80 9.60
C LYS A 257 13.38 -7.49 9.40
N ARG A 258 13.38 -8.68 8.79
CA ARG A 258 14.60 -9.46 8.50
C ARG A 258 15.34 -8.99 7.25
N LYS A 259 14.71 -8.15 6.41
CA LYS A 259 15.21 -7.73 5.10
C LYS A 259 15.41 -8.92 4.15
N ASP A 260 14.54 -9.93 4.26
CA ASP A 260 14.55 -11.14 3.45
C ASP A 260 13.87 -10.91 2.07
N PHE A 261 14.13 -9.76 1.45
CA PHE A 261 13.50 -9.33 0.20
C PHE A 261 14.46 -8.46 -0.65
N GLY A 262 14.21 -8.44 -1.97
CA GLY A 262 14.75 -7.45 -2.90
C GLY A 262 13.71 -6.39 -3.23
N THR A 263 14.14 -5.22 -3.70
CA THR A 263 13.26 -4.14 -4.20
C THR A 263 13.42 -4.01 -5.71
N LYS A 264 12.32 -3.86 -6.44
CA LYS A 264 12.32 -3.55 -7.87
C LYS A 264 11.58 -2.24 -8.15
#